data_AF-A0A4U3KVN8-F1
#
_entry.id   AF-A0A4U3KVN8-F1
#
_cell.length_a   1.000
_cell.length_b   1.000
_cell.length_c   1.000
_cell.angle_alpha   90.00
_cell.angle_beta   90.00
_cell.angle_gamma   90.00
#
_symmetry.space_group_name_H-M   'P 1'
#
loop_
_entity.id
_entity.type
_entity.pdbx_description
1 polymer ?
#
loop_
_entity_poly.entity_id
_entity_poly.type
_entity_poly.pdbx_seq_one_letter_code
_entity_poly.pdbx_strand_id
1 'polypeptide(L)'
;MNRNKDLDLLIHIRQQLVQPRYDEGELSGHLMPASKAIEELKMLAASGLTDDFVLLNGEYIPLDKLDGGDEPQSATTTKIPVVLYTKNLQHCCYYETVNEFLEDNSYQYPAFLFYIQELHFLSADQADPAVIEQYKDVLKFIELLVFISDYVIDNIGEPKEIVLFAKRKLNIVIQYNQNDLRRIAYLYQLHTQLYEAHDKEERKSIFTTEVISFLFPFPPYERFSKLLSSLDAVYDNYLKSHLLYVEKFSYHDLKSKVDKDKLEYTKKIYATVNDIQSRMIAVPAAFLLVLAQFDFVDTWSIKNILIAIGALLFSILLEVLLKNQFGVLHYVEREVLQFKSELSNSSTSIDLSEFTKSFAHLQSIANKQRVYLWIFRIIVWSVPLTAIILFFCKK
;
A
#
# COMPACT_ATOMS: atom_id res chain seq x y z
N MET A 1 -29.13 27.26 1.73
CA MET A 1 -30.14 27.00 0.69
C MET A 1 -31.49 27.47 1.20
N ASN A 2 -32.21 28.29 0.44
CA ASN A 2 -33.56 28.69 0.83
C ASN A 2 -34.47 27.45 0.80
N ARG A 3 -35.28 27.28 1.84
CA ARG A 3 -36.29 26.23 1.95
C ARG A 3 -37.25 26.33 0.76
N ASN A 4 -37.43 25.24 0.01
CA ASN A 4 -38.33 25.22 -1.13
C ASN A 4 -39.78 25.04 -0.62
N LYS A 5 -40.62 26.05 -0.84
CA LYS A 5 -42.01 26.07 -0.37
C LYS A 5 -42.84 24.93 -0.96
N ASP A 6 -42.63 24.60 -2.23
CA ASP A 6 -43.39 23.53 -2.90
C ASP A 6 -43.04 22.16 -2.30
N LEU A 7 -41.77 21.93 -1.96
CA LEU A 7 -41.33 20.72 -1.27
C LEU A 7 -41.94 20.63 0.14
N ASP A 8 -41.90 21.70 0.92
CA ASP A 8 -42.50 21.74 2.26
C ASP A 8 -44.02 21.46 2.20
N LEU A 9 -44.72 22.03 1.22
CA LEU A 9 -46.15 21.79 0.97
C LEU A 9 -46.44 20.34 0.58
N LEU A 10 -45.64 19.79 -0.34
CA LEU A 10 -45.77 18.41 -0.79
C LEU A 10 -45.56 17.42 0.37
N ILE A 11 -44.55 17.65 1.21
CA ILE A 11 -44.31 16.85 2.42
C ILE A 11 -45.51 16.95 3.38
N HIS A 12 -46.07 18.15 3.57
CA HIS A 12 -47.19 18.33 4.48
C HIS A 12 -48.46 17.62 3.99
N ILE A 13 -48.79 17.70 2.69
CA ILE A 13 -49.92 16.96 2.12
C ILE A 13 -49.67 15.46 2.18
N ARG A 14 -48.45 14.99 1.84
CA ARG A 14 -48.06 13.57 1.94
C ARG A 14 -48.38 12.99 3.31
N GLN A 15 -48.11 13.74 4.39
CA GLN A 15 -48.35 13.31 5.78
C GLN A 15 -49.85 13.19 6.13
N GLN A 16 -50.72 13.90 5.41
CA GLN A 16 -52.17 13.89 5.62
C GLN A 16 -52.90 12.85 4.75
N LEU A 17 -52.24 12.25 3.76
CA LEU A 17 -52.82 11.23 2.89
C LEU A 17 -53.14 9.94 3.65
N VAL A 18 -54.37 9.46 3.47
CA VAL A 18 -54.84 8.16 3.95
C VAL A 18 -54.66 7.13 2.85
N GLN A 19 -54.08 5.97 3.19
CA GLN A 19 -53.73 4.89 2.25
C GLN A 19 -52.88 5.40 1.07
N PRO A 20 -51.73 6.05 1.35
CA PRO A 20 -50.84 6.53 0.30
C PRO A 20 -50.29 5.35 -0.49
N ARG A 21 -50.27 5.48 -1.82
CA ARG A 21 -49.63 4.56 -2.75
C ARG A 21 -48.70 5.37 -3.65
N TYR A 22 -47.43 5.00 -3.64
CA TYR A 22 -46.41 5.59 -4.47
C TYR A 22 -46.10 4.68 -5.66
N ASP A 23 -45.99 5.26 -6.85
CA ASP A 23 -45.63 4.57 -8.10
C ASP A 23 -44.73 5.49 -8.95
N GLU A 24 -43.42 5.25 -8.90
CA GLU A 24 -42.38 5.91 -9.72
C GLU A 24 -42.54 7.42 -9.97
N GLY A 25 -42.90 8.19 -8.94
CA GLY A 25 -43.06 9.65 -9.02
C GLY A 25 -44.50 10.14 -8.90
N GLU A 26 -45.47 9.23 -8.92
CA GLU A 26 -46.87 9.51 -8.65
C GLU A 26 -47.25 9.02 -7.26
N LEU A 27 -47.63 9.95 -6.41
CA LEU A 27 -48.07 9.68 -5.06
C LEU A 27 -49.58 9.87 -4.97
N SER A 28 -50.30 8.75 -4.97
CA SER A 28 -51.76 8.73 -4.87
C SER A 28 -52.22 8.47 -3.44
N GLY A 29 -53.38 9.00 -3.06
CA GLY A 29 -53.96 8.74 -1.74
C GLY A 29 -55.29 9.46 -1.55
N HIS A 30 -55.85 9.34 -0.34
CA HIS A 30 -57.11 9.98 0.00
C HIS A 30 -56.89 11.04 1.08
N LEU A 31 -57.22 12.30 0.78
CA LEU A 31 -57.10 13.42 1.72
C LEU A 31 -58.43 13.70 2.42
N MET A 32 -58.37 14.09 3.68
CA MET A 32 -59.54 14.64 4.38
C MET A 32 -59.74 16.10 4.00
N PRO A 33 -60.94 16.54 3.61
CA PRO A 33 -61.21 17.92 3.21
C PRO A 33 -61.19 18.86 4.42
N ALA A 34 -60.00 19.34 4.79
CA ALA A 34 -59.80 20.43 5.73
C ALA A 34 -59.46 21.71 4.95
N SER A 35 -59.97 22.86 5.39
CA SER A 35 -59.79 24.17 4.74
C SER A 35 -58.32 24.46 4.41
N LYS A 36 -57.43 24.20 5.36
CA LYS A 36 -55.98 24.37 5.18
C LYS A 36 -55.40 23.42 4.12
N ALA A 37 -55.79 22.15 4.13
CA ALA A 37 -55.28 21.14 3.21
C ALA A 37 -55.74 21.40 1.77
N ILE A 38 -56.95 21.94 1.58
CA ILE A 38 -57.48 22.35 0.28
C ILE A 38 -56.72 23.57 -0.26
N GLU A 39 -56.38 24.57 0.59
CA GLU A 39 -55.54 25.69 0.15
C GLU A 39 -54.14 25.23 -0.27
N GLU A 40 -53.54 24.31 0.49
CA GLU A 40 -52.23 23.74 0.17
C GLU A 40 -52.27 22.94 -1.15
N LEU A 41 -53.34 22.19 -1.43
CA LEU A 41 -53.56 21.55 -2.73
C LEU A 41 -53.70 22.57 -3.87
N LYS A 42 -54.43 23.67 -3.67
CA LYS A 42 -54.55 24.74 -4.68
C LYS A 42 -53.18 25.35 -5.01
N MET A 43 -52.32 25.55 -4.00
CA MET A 43 -50.95 26.02 -4.21
C MET A 43 -50.11 25.00 -4.99
N LEU A 44 -50.21 23.71 -4.67
CA LEU A 44 -49.51 22.65 -5.41
C LEU A 44 -50.00 22.52 -6.86
N ALA A 45 -51.30 22.71 -7.10
CA ALA A 45 -51.89 22.69 -8.44
C ALA A 45 -51.36 23.84 -9.30
N ALA A 46 -51.27 25.05 -8.71
CA ALA A 46 -50.67 26.22 -9.38
C ALA A 46 -49.18 26.00 -9.73
N SER A 47 -48.47 25.19 -8.95
CA SER A 47 -47.08 24.77 -9.21
C SER A 47 -46.97 23.54 -10.13
N GLY A 48 -48.09 22.97 -10.62
CA GLY A 48 -48.10 21.79 -11.50
C GLY A 48 -47.74 20.46 -10.83
N LEU A 49 -47.89 20.38 -9.51
CA LEU A 49 -47.54 19.22 -8.68
C LEU A 49 -48.76 18.33 -8.35
N THR A 50 -49.95 18.73 -8.74
CA THR A 50 -51.21 17.96 -8.66
C THR A 50 -52.15 18.46 -9.74
N ASP A 51 -53.19 17.69 -10.07
CA ASP A 51 -54.24 18.13 -10.98
C ASP A 51 -55.03 19.32 -10.41
N ASP A 52 -55.61 20.15 -11.28
CA ASP A 52 -56.45 21.30 -10.94
C ASP A 52 -57.90 20.92 -10.60
N PHE A 53 -58.21 19.62 -10.65
CA PHE A 53 -59.51 19.04 -10.35
C PHE A 53 -59.37 17.79 -9.47
N VAL A 54 -60.49 17.39 -8.87
CA VAL A 54 -60.59 16.11 -8.16
C VAL A 54 -61.79 15.32 -8.66
N LEU A 55 -61.63 14.01 -8.81
CA LEU A 55 -62.72 13.09 -9.15
C LEU A 55 -63.49 12.66 -7.89
N LEU A 56 -64.68 13.21 -7.68
CA LEU A 56 -65.57 12.85 -6.57
C LEU A 56 -66.84 12.21 -7.12
N ASN A 57 -67.12 10.97 -6.70
CA ASN A 57 -68.31 10.20 -7.14
C ASN A 57 -68.50 10.10 -8.67
N GLY A 58 -67.40 10.17 -9.44
CA GLY A 58 -67.43 10.11 -10.91
C GLY A 58 -67.56 11.47 -11.61
N GLU A 59 -67.60 12.58 -10.86
CA GLU A 59 -67.62 13.93 -11.41
C GLU A 59 -66.29 14.66 -11.15
N TYR A 60 -65.82 15.40 -12.16
CA TYR A 60 -64.63 16.25 -12.05
C TYR A 60 -65.00 17.59 -11.41
N ILE A 61 -64.49 17.83 -10.20
CA ILE A 61 -64.73 19.06 -9.44
C ILE A 61 -63.44 19.89 -9.45
N PRO A 62 -63.43 21.10 -10.05
CA PRO A 62 -62.27 22.00 -9.98
C PRO A 62 -61.91 22.34 -8.53
N LEU A 63 -60.61 22.38 -8.22
CA LEU A 63 -60.13 22.68 -6.87
C LEU A 63 -60.66 24.02 -6.34
N ASP A 64 -60.82 25.03 -7.21
CA ASP A 64 -61.35 26.35 -6.86
C ASP A 64 -62.77 26.34 -6.29
N LYS A 65 -63.56 25.30 -6.58
CA LYS A 65 -64.94 25.15 -6.12
C LYS A 65 -65.07 24.28 -4.87
N LEU A 66 -63.97 23.77 -4.33
CA LEU A 66 -63.96 23.05 -3.06
C LEU A 66 -63.83 24.05 -1.91
N ASP A 67 -64.88 24.10 -1.08
CA ASP A 67 -64.89 24.82 0.19
C ASP A 67 -64.53 23.86 1.33
N GLY A 68 -63.53 24.23 2.13
CA GLY A 68 -63.24 23.54 3.39
C GLY A 68 -64.31 23.86 4.41
N GLY A 69 -65.00 22.85 4.91
CA GLY A 69 -65.95 23.04 6.00
C GLY A 69 -65.22 23.12 7.33
N ASP A 70 -65.37 24.24 8.05
CA ASP A 70 -64.84 24.39 9.42
C ASP A 70 -65.78 23.82 10.52
N GLU A 71 -66.96 23.28 10.17
CA GLU A 71 -67.85 22.58 11.11
C GLU A 71 -68.58 21.38 10.47
N PRO A 72 -68.85 20.29 11.23
CA PRO A 72 -69.43 19.06 10.71
C PRO A 72 -70.95 19.22 10.50
N GLN A 73 -71.34 19.82 9.38
CA GLN A 73 -72.73 19.75 8.92
C GLN A 73 -72.90 18.63 7.90
N SER A 74 -73.53 17.55 8.38
CA SER A 74 -74.22 16.51 7.63
C SER A 74 -73.38 15.67 6.65
N ALA A 75 -72.88 14.54 7.16
CA ALA A 75 -72.96 13.24 6.50
C ALA A 75 -72.54 13.13 5.02
N THR A 76 -71.34 13.58 4.67
CA THR A 76 -70.46 12.87 3.73
C THR A 76 -69.02 13.28 4.00
N THR A 77 -68.36 12.59 4.92
CA THR A 77 -66.89 12.65 5.13
C THR A 77 -66.18 11.96 3.95
N THR A 78 -66.48 12.38 2.73
CA THR A 78 -65.98 11.75 1.51
C THR A 78 -64.53 12.17 1.36
N LYS A 79 -63.63 11.20 1.51
CA LYS A 79 -62.20 11.45 1.30
C LYS A 79 -61.98 11.81 -0.17
N ILE A 80 -61.11 12.78 -0.40
CA ILE A 80 -60.80 13.32 -1.71
C ILE A 80 -59.62 12.54 -2.30
N PRO A 81 -59.74 11.86 -3.45
CA PRO A 81 -58.59 11.23 -4.09
C PRO A 81 -57.64 12.30 -4.64
N VAL A 82 -56.35 12.19 -4.33
CA VAL A 82 -55.31 13.14 -4.73
C VAL A 82 -54.16 12.36 -5.35
N VAL A 83 -53.56 12.94 -6.40
CA VAL A 83 -52.32 12.45 -7.01
C VAL A 83 -51.30 13.59 -7.00
N LEU A 84 -50.14 13.36 -6.40
CA LEU A 84 -49.03 14.30 -6.37
C LEU A 84 -47.92 13.84 -7.30
N TYR A 85 -47.44 14.73 -8.16
CA TYR A 85 -46.37 14.49 -9.13
C TYR A 85 -45.03 14.91 -8.55
N THR A 86 -44.36 14.01 -7.83
CA THR A 86 -43.13 14.32 -7.07
C THR A 86 -41.94 14.64 -7.98
N LYS A 87 -41.90 14.07 -9.20
CA LYS A 87 -40.84 14.31 -10.19
C LYS A 87 -40.94 15.68 -10.90
N ASN A 88 -42.06 16.38 -10.76
CA ASN A 88 -42.24 17.73 -11.33
C ASN A 88 -41.62 18.84 -10.47
N LEU A 89 -41.09 18.51 -9.29
CA LEU A 89 -40.43 19.46 -8.40
C LEU A 89 -39.23 20.13 -9.10
N GLN A 90 -39.17 21.46 -9.05
CA GLN A 90 -38.05 22.21 -9.61
C GLN A 90 -36.92 22.38 -8.58
N HIS A 91 -35.70 22.08 -9.00
CA HIS A 91 -34.47 22.29 -8.21
C HIS A 91 -34.43 21.57 -6.85
N CYS A 92 -35.31 20.58 -6.65
CA CYS A 92 -35.33 19.71 -5.48
C CYS A 92 -35.95 18.36 -5.85
N CYS A 93 -35.72 17.35 -5.03
CA CYS A 93 -36.25 16.01 -5.24
C CYS A 93 -36.95 15.47 -4.00
N TYR A 94 -37.94 14.62 -4.24
CA TYR A 94 -38.63 13.87 -3.23
C TYR A 94 -38.46 12.39 -3.53
N TYR A 95 -38.13 11.61 -2.51
CA TYR A 95 -37.98 10.17 -2.57
C TYR A 95 -38.88 9.53 -1.52
N GLU A 96 -39.61 8.50 -1.90
CA GLU A 96 -40.46 7.78 -0.94
C GLU A 96 -39.62 6.84 -0.06
N THR A 97 -38.61 6.20 -0.65
CA THR A 97 -37.75 5.21 0.02
C THR A 97 -36.26 5.54 -0.13
N VAL A 98 -35.43 4.94 0.73
CA VAL A 98 -33.97 5.07 0.62
C VAL A 98 -33.45 4.41 -0.67
N ASN A 99 -34.01 3.26 -1.09
CA ASN A 99 -33.53 2.58 -2.30
C ASN A 99 -33.73 3.43 -3.56
N GLU A 100 -34.89 4.08 -3.69
CA GLU A 100 -35.15 5.01 -4.80
C GLU A 100 -34.12 6.15 -4.83
N PHE A 101 -33.82 6.72 -3.66
CA PHE A 101 -32.78 7.74 -3.52
C PHE A 101 -31.40 7.24 -3.98
N LEU A 102 -31.03 6.01 -3.62
CA LEU A 102 -29.75 5.41 -4.00
C LEU A 102 -29.66 5.09 -5.50
N GLU A 103 -30.75 4.67 -6.12
CA GLU A 103 -30.81 4.38 -7.57
C GLU A 103 -30.54 5.66 -8.39
N ASP A 104 -31.20 6.77 -8.04
CA ASP A 104 -31.01 8.05 -8.72
C ASP A 104 -29.64 8.69 -8.42
N ASN A 105 -29.01 8.33 -7.30
CA ASN A 105 -27.79 8.96 -6.80
C ASN A 105 -26.68 7.95 -6.48
N SER A 106 -26.48 6.92 -7.30
CA SER A 106 -25.56 5.82 -6.98
C SER A 106 -24.06 6.18 -6.92
N TYR A 107 -23.66 7.37 -7.40
CA TYR A 107 -22.24 7.71 -7.56
C TYR A 107 -21.84 9.06 -7.00
N GLN A 108 -22.81 9.92 -6.68
CA GLN A 108 -22.53 11.30 -6.26
C GLN A 108 -23.60 11.76 -5.27
N TYR A 109 -23.15 12.49 -4.25
CA TYR A 109 -24.08 13.12 -3.32
C TYR A 109 -24.83 14.26 -4.04
N PRO A 110 -26.17 14.33 -3.93
CA PRO A 110 -26.93 15.38 -4.61
C PRO A 110 -26.52 16.78 -4.17
N ALA A 111 -26.32 17.69 -5.13
CA ALA A 111 -26.03 19.10 -4.87
C ALA A 111 -27.29 19.94 -4.59
N PHE A 112 -28.47 19.39 -4.87
CA PHE A 112 -29.77 20.03 -4.69
C PHE A 112 -30.45 19.59 -3.39
N LEU A 113 -31.52 20.31 -3.01
CA LEU A 113 -32.31 19.97 -1.82
C LEU A 113 -33.10 18.69 -2.09
N PHE A 114 -33.09 17.74 -1.17
CA PHE A 114 -33.88 16.53 -1.30
C PHE A 114 -34.51 16.12 0.01
N TYR A 115 -35.61 15.39 -0.08
CA TYR A 115 -36.31 14.82 1.06
C TYR A 115 -36.55 13.33 0.86
N ILE A 116 -36.37 12.54 1.93
CA ILE A 116 -36.62 11.10 1.94
C ILE A 116 -37.69 10.81 2.99
N GLN A 117 -38.86 10.36 2.54
CA GLN A 117 -40.03 10.14 3.40
C GLN A 117 -39.82 9.01 4.41
N GLU A 118 -39.22 7.89 4.00
CA GLU A 118 -38.90 6.76 4.89
C GLU A 118 -38.06 7.17 6.11
N LEU A 119 -37.17 8.16 5.94
CA LEU A 119 -36.28 8.66 6.99
C LEU A 119 -36.82 9.92 7.69
N HIS A 120 -37.90 10.53 7.18
CA HIS A 120 -38.32 11.88 7.55
C HIS A 120 -37.18 12.91 7.53
N PHE A 121 -36.32 12.82 6.51
CA PHE A 121 -35.07 13.57 6.43
C PHE A 121 -35.08 14.56 5.28
N LEU A 122 -34.80 15.82 5.58
CA LEU A 122 -34.53 16.86 4.61
C LEU A 122 -33.01 17.10 4.56
N SER A 123 -32.41 17.19 3.37
CA SER A 123 -30.95 17.38 3.24
C SER A 123 -30.39 18.69 3.80
N ALA A 124 -31.27 19.63 4.17
CA ALA A 124 -30.93 20.86 4.87
C ALA A 124 -30.97 20.74 6.41
N ASP A 125 -31.37 19.58 6.95
CA ASP A 125 -31.38 19.33 8.39
C ASP A 125 -29.96 19.32 8.95
N GLN A 126 -29.81 19.65 10.24
CA GLN A 126 -28.49 19.81 10.87
C GLN A 126 -27.75 18.48 11.09
N ALA A 127 -28.47 17.36 11.16
CA ALA A 127 -27.90 16.05 11.49
C ALA A 127 -28.33 15.04 10.44
N ASP A 128 -27.35 14.40 9.81
CA ASP A 128 -27.60 13.30 8.89
C ASP A 128 -28.05 12.05 9.67
N PRO A 129 -29.09 11.34 9.21
CA PRO A 129 -29.38 10.00 9.68
C PRO A 129 -28.19 9.07 9.43
N ALA A 130 -28.03 8.04 10.29
CA ALA A 130 -26.94 7.08 10.16
C ALA A 130 -26.86 6.43 8.76
N VAL A 131 -28.01 6.20 8.11
CA VAL A 131 -28.09 5.67 6.73
C VAL A 131 -27.43 6.61 5.72
N ILE A 132 -27.60 7.93 5.87
CA ILE A 132 -27.00 8.95 5.00
C ILE A 132 -25.50 9.08 5.26
N GLU A 133 -25.05 8.97 6.50
CA GLU A 133 -23.61 8.90 6.82
C GLU A 133 -22.95 7.67 6.17
N GLN A 134 -23.59 6.50 6.27
CA GLN A 134 -23.11 5.26 5.64
C GLN A 134 -23.08 5.38 4.12
N TYR A 135 -24.07 6.02 3.51
CA TYR A 135 -24.07 6.32 2.08
C TYR A 135 -22.87 7.22 1.68
N LYS A 136 -22.58 8.27 2.47
CA LYS A 136 -21.39 9.12 2.23
C LYS A 136 -20.08 8.33 2.32
N ASP A 137 -19.98 7.37 3.24
CA ASP A 137 -18.81 6.47 3.32
C ASP A 137 -18.70 5.57 2.07
N VAL A 138 -19.81 5.04 1.56
CA VAL A 138 -19.84 4.26 0.32
C VAL A 138 -19.37 5.10 -0.87
N LEU A 139 -19.83 6.34 -1.00
CA LEU A 139 -19.39 7.25 -2.07
C LEU A 139 -17.87 7.49 -2.04
N LYS A 140 -17.32 7.80 -0.86
CA LYS A 140 -15.87 7.98 -0.68
C LYS A 140 -15.10 6.69 -1.01
N PHE A 141 -15.69 5.53 -0.71
CA PHE A 141 -15.08 4.25 -1.10
C PHE A 141 -15.15 4.00 -2.61
N ILE A 142 -16.23 4.39 -3.29
CA ILE A 142 -16.30 4.37 -4.76
C ILE A 142 -15.20 5.26 -5.35
N GLU A 143 -15.00 6.47 -4.82
CA GLU A 143 -13.91 7.37 -5.25
C GLU A 143 -12.53 6.72 -5.07
N LEU A 144 -12.31 6.05 -3.93
CA LEU A 144 -11.08 5.29 -3.70
C LEU A 144 -10.89 4.15 -4.71
N LEU A 145 -11.97 3.42 -5.03
CA LEU A 145 -11.92 2.36 -6.04
C LEU A 145 -11.59 2.90 -7.43
N VAL A 146 -12.16 4.05 -7.80
CA VAL A 146 -11.83 4.75 -9.04
C VAL A 146 -10.35 5.14 -9.06
N PHE A 147 -9.82 5.64 -7.95
CA PHE A 147 -8.40 6.01 -7.84
C PHE A 147 -7.46 4.81 -8.00
N ILE A 148 -7.81 3.65 -7.44
CA ILE A 148 -6.99 2.44 -7.59
C ILE A 148 -7.18 1.71 -8.92
N SER A 149 -8.20 2.10 -9.68
CA SER A 149 -8.55 1.44 -10.93
C SER A 149 -7.60 1.73 -12.07
N ASP A 150 -7.53 0.78 -13.00
CA ASP A 150 -6.84 0.96 -14.27
C ASP A 150 -7.77 1.60 -15.31
N TYR A 151 -9.06 1.31 -15.22
CA TYR A 151 -10.08 1.83 -16.11
C TYR A 151 -11.48 1.84 -15.48
N VAL A 152 -12.31 2.79 -15.88
CA VAL A 152 -13.73 2.87 -15.50
C VAL A 152 -14.59 2.85 -16.77
N ILE A 153 -15.54 1.92 -16.83
CA ILE A 153 -16.57 1.86 -17.88
C ILE A 153 -17.79 2.62 -17.36
N ASP A 154 -18.21 3.64 -18.08
CA ASP A 154 -19.34 4.52 -17.73
C ASP A 154 -20.23 4.70 -18.97
N ASN A 155 -21.06 3.69 -19.23
CA ASN A 155 -22.00 3.69 -20.36
C ASN A 155 -23.34 4.28 -19.90
N ILE A 156 -23.95 5.10 -20.75
CA ILE A 156 -25.26 5.70 -20.47
C ILE A 156 -26.29 4.59 -20.29
N GLY A 157 -26.99 4.58 -19.15
CA GLY A 157 -28.04 3.61 -18.83
C GLY A 157 -27.52 2.28 -18.28
N GLU A 158 -26.22 2.12 -18.09
CA GLU A 158 -25.63 0.94 -17.45
C GLU A 158 -24.93 1.34 -16.13
N PRO A 159 -24.87 0.45 -15.14
CA PRO A 159 -24.09 0.70 -13.94
C PRO A 159 -22.61 0.87 -14.26
N LYS A 160 -21.92 1.76 -13.54
CA LYS A 160 -20.48 1.95 -13.71
C LYS A 160 -19.74 0.66 -13.37
N GLU A 161 -18.77 0.29 -14.20
CA GLU A 161 -17.85 -0.80 -13.91
C GLU A 161 -16.45 -0.29 -13.63
N ILE A 162 -15.87 -0.74 -12.52
CA ILE A 162 -14.48 -0.51 -12.18
C ILE A 162 -13.65 -1.71 -12.62
N VAL A 163 -12.62 -1.47 -13.44
CA VAL A 163 -11.72 -2.50 -13.94
C VAL A 163 -10.39 -2.40 -13.22
N LEU A 164 -9.99 -3.50 -12.58
CA LEU A 164 -8.73 -3.65 -11.87
C LEU A 164 -7.84 -4.67 -12.60
N PHE A 165 -6.56 -4.36 -12.75
CA PHE A 165 -5.52 -5.21 -13.28
C PHE A 165 -4.37 -5.37 -12.29
N ALA A 166 -4.08 -6.62 -11.98
CA ALA A 166 -2.83 -7.01 -11.34
C ALA A 166 -2.31 -8.28 -12.02
N LYS A 167 -2.32 -9.42 -11.33
CA LYS A 167 -2.03 -10.73 -11.95
C LYS A 167 -3.11 -11.21 -12.90
N ARG A 168 -4.32 -10.66 -12.77
CA ARG A 168 -5.50 -10.97 -13.57
C ARG A 168 -6.44 -9.77 -13.60
N LYS A 169 -7.26 -9.69 -14.64
CA LYS A 169 -8.33 -8.70 -14.78
C LYS A 169 -9.48 -9.04 -13.85
N LEU A 170 -10.06 -8.04 -13.20
CA LEU A 170 -11.33 -8.14 -12.48
C LEU A 170 -12.20 -6.92 -12.79
N ASN A 171 -13.48 -7.15 -13.08
CA ASN A 171 -14.49 -6.09 -13.20
C ASN A 171 -15.36 -6.06 -11.94
N ILE A 172 -15.68 -4.87 -11.44
CA ILE A 172 -16.57 -4.65 -10.30
C ILE A 172 -17.70 -3.75 -10.80
N VAL A 173 -18.90 -4.30 -10.94
CA VAL A 173 -20.09 -3.53 -11.28
C VAL A 173 -20.57 -2.83 -10.01
N ILE A 174 -20.68 -1.50 -10.04
CA ILE A 174 -21.09 -0.71 -8.89
C ILE A 174 -22.61 -0.72 -8.79
N GLN A 175 -23.12 -1.64 -7.97
CA GLN A 175 -24.54 -1.77 -7.65
C GLN A 175 -24.67 -2.12 -6.17
N TYR A 176 -25.56 -1.41 -5.48
CA TYR A 176 -25.80 -1.58 -4.05
C TYR A 176 -27.18 -1.04 -3.69
N ASN A 177 -27.75 -1.52 -2.58
CA ASN A 177 -29.02 -1.04 -2.04
C ASN A 177 -28.86 -0.64 -0.56
N GLN A 178 -29.95 -0.25 0.09
CA GLN A 178 -29.98 0.16 1.49
C GLN A 178 -29.38 -0.89 2.44
N ASN A 179 -29.51 -2.20 2.16
CA ASN A 179 -28.95 -3.27 3.00
C ASN A 179 -27.42 -3.41 2.87
N ASP A 180 -26.83 -2.81 1.84
CA ASP A 180 -25.39 -2.78 1.64
C ASP A 180 -24.72 -1.57 2.31
N LEU A 181 -25.51 -0.60 2.79
CA LEU A 181 -24.99 0.58 3.47
C LEU A 181 -24.40 0.18 4.82
N ARG A 182 -23.17 0.61 5.05
CA ARG A 182 -22.45 0.36 6.30
C ARG A 182 -21.35 1.38 6.50
N ARG A 183 -20.97 1.56 7.76
CA ARG A 183 -19.88 2.45 8.13
C ARG A 183 -18.55 1.79 7.79
N ILE A 184 -17.63 2.55 7.19
CA ILE A 184 -16.32 2.03 6.80
C ILE A 184 -15.26 2.62 7.73
N ALA A 185 -14.96 1.92 8.83
CA ALA A 185 -14.14 2.45 9.91
C ALA A 185 -12.70 2.82 9.50
N TYR A 186 -12.11 2.07 8.55
CA TYR A 186 -10.72 2.24 8.14
C TYR A 186 -10.54 3.10 6.88
N LEU A 187 -11.61 3.75 6.38
CA LEU A 187 -11.57 4.44 5.10
C LEU A 187 -10.55 5.58 5.09
N TYR A 188 -10.47 6.34 6.19
CA TYR A 188 -9.51 7.42 6.34
C TYR A 188 -8.07 6.91 6.33
N GLN A 189 -7.78 5.87 7.11
CA GLN A 189 -6.44 5.25 7.17
C GLN A 189 -6.04 4.68 5.82
N LEU A 190 -6.97 4.03 5.13
CA LEU A 190 -6.74 3.47 3.80
C LEU A 190 -6.46 4.59 2.78
N HIS A 191 -7.23 5.67 2.81
CA HIS A 191 -6.97 6.85 1.98
C HIS A 191 -5.57 7.42 2.23
N THR A 192 -5.20 7.72 3.48
CA THR A 192 -3.86 8.23 3.82
C THR A 192 -2.75 7.31 3.35
N GLN A 193 -2.89 5.99 3.54
CA GLN A 193 -1.87 5.02 3.11
C GLN A 193 -1.74 4.92 1.59
N LEU A 194 -2.82 5.07 0.83
CA LEU A 194 -2.80 4.93 -0.63
C LEU A 194 -2.47 6.24 -1.36
N TYR A 195 -2.69 7.40 -0.76
CA TYR A 195 -2.43 8.71 -1.39
C TYR A 195 -1.13 9.37 -0.92
N GLU A 196 -0.83 9.29 0.38
CA GLU A 196 0.16 10.17 1.03
C GLU A 196 1.44 9.43 1.44
N ALA A 197 1.41 8.10 1.54
CA ALA A 197 2.57 7.33 1.92
C ALA A 197 3.72 7.45 0.90
N HIS A 198 4.97 7.35 1.38
CA HIS A 198 6.15 7.39 0.50
C HIS A 198 6.17 6.20 -0.48
N ASP A 199 5.70 5.03 -0.04
CA ASP A 199 5.58 3.78 -0.80
C ASP A 199 4.16 3.56 -1.36
N LYS A 200 3.49 4.65 -1.74
CA LYS A 200 2.09 4.63 -2.18
C LYS A 200 1.82 3.74 -3.40
N GLU A 201 2.74 3.68 -4.36
CA GLU A 201 2.55 2.87 -5.57
C GLU A 201 2.57 1.37 -5.25
N GLU A 202 3.48 0.96 -4.35
CA GLU A 202 3.55 -0.40 -3.83
C GLU A 202 2.29 -0.74 -3.03
N ARG A 203 1.87 0.15 -2.13
CA ARG A 203 0.64 -0.03 -1.33
C ARG A 203 -0.59 -0.15 -2.21
N LYS A 204 -0.72 0.69 -3.24
CA LYS A 204 -1.77 0.63 -4.25
C LYS A 204 -1.78 -0.73 -4.94
N SER A 205 -0.63 -1.18 -5.43
CA SER A 205 -0.49 -2.48 -6.10
C SER A 205 -0.88 -3.66 -5.20
N ILE A 206 -0.43 -3.64 -3.94
CA ILE A 206 -0.75 -4.68 -2.95
C ILE A 206 -2.24 -4.67 -2.63
N PHE A 207 -2.82 -3.50 -2.34
CA PHE A 207 -4.26 -3.39 -2.04
C PHE A 207 -5.12 -3.86 -3.21
N THR A 208 -4.82 -3.43 -4.44
CA THR A 208 -5.50 -3.90 -5.66
C THR A 208 -5.39 -5.42 -5.81
N THR A 209 -4.23 -6.00 -5.49
CA THR A 209 -4.05 -7.47 -5.54
C THR A 209 -4.91 -8.19 -4.51
N GLU A 210 -5.06 -7.66 -3.30
CA GLU A 210 -5.92 -8.22 -2.25
C GLU A 210 -7.41 -8.10 -2.62
N VAL A 211 -7.84 -6.93 -3.11
CA VAL A 211 -9.22 -6.74 -3.61
C VAL A 211 -9.53 -7.74 -4.72
N ILE A 212 -8.63 -7.87 -5.71
CA ILE A 212 -8.81 -8.83 -6.81
C ILE A 212 -8.87 -10.26 -6.27
N SER A 213 -7.98 -10.62 -5.35
CA SER A 213 -7.90 -11.99 -4.82
C SER A 213 -9.12 -12.35 -4.00
N PHE A 214 -9.63 -11.41 -3.20
CA PHE A 214 -10.84 -11.57 -2.42
C PHE A 214 -12.08 -11.70 -3.30
N LEU A 215 -12.21 -10.87 -4.33
CA LEU A 215 -13.43 -10.80 -5.15
C LEU A 215 -13.50 -11.79 -6.31
N PHE A 216 -12.37 -12.37 -6.71
CA PHE A 216 -12.31 -13.30 -7.82
C PHE A 216 -13.29 -14.48 -7.75
N PRO A 217 -13.55 -15.11 -6.59
CA PRO A 217 -14.50 -16.21 -6.49
C PRO A 217 -15.96 -15.81 -6.71
N PHE A 218 -16.30 -14.51 -6.64
CA PHE A 218 -17.68 -14.03 -6.69
C PHE A 218 -18.12 -13.63 -8.11
N PRO A 219 -19.41 -13.82 -8.45
CA PRO A 219 -19.99 -13.33 -9.69
C PRO A 219 -19.90 -11.79 -9.82
N PRO A 220 -19.77 -11.22 -11.03
CA PRO A 220 -19.61 -9.79 -11.25
C PRO A 220 -20.58 -8.88 -10.47
N TYR A 221 -21.87 -9.22 -10.48
CA TYR A 221 -22.94 -8.43 -9.85
C TYR A 221 -22.92 -8.46 -8.31
N GLU A 222 -22.28 -9.46 -7.69
CA GLU A 222 -22.21 -9.57 -6.23
C GLU A 222 -20.95 -8.89 -5.66
N ARG A 223 -19.96 -8.59 -6.50
CA ARG A 223 -18.61 -8.18 -6.06
C ARG A 223 -18.63 -6.92 -5.22
N PHE A 224 -19.40 -5.90 -5.61
CA PHE A 224 -19.40 -4.63 -4.89
C PHE A 224 -20.05 -4.76 -3.50
N SER A 225 -21.23 -5.39 -3.43
CA SER A 225 -21.89 -5.72 -2.16
C SER A 225 -20.99 -6.57 -1.25
N LYS A 226 -20.32 -7.60 -1.80
CA LYS A 226 -19.37 -8.43 -1.04
C LYS A 226 -18.16 -7.64 -0.55
N LEU A 227 -17.59 -6.79 -1.40
CA LEU A 227 -16.44 -5.96 -1.06
C LEU A 227 -16.78 -5.05 0.11
N LEU A 228 -17.89 -4.34 0.02
CA LEU A 228 -18.36 -3.47 1.07
C LEU A 228 -18.58 -4.26 2.37
N SER A 229 -19.18 -5.48 2.31
CA SER A 229 -19.49 -6.30 3.51
C SER A 229 -18.29 -6.87 4.23
N SER A 230 -17.15 -6.99 3.55
CA SER A 230 -15.96 -7.69 4.04
C SER A 230 -14.70 -6.84 3.88
N LEU A 231 -14.86 -5.52 3.76
CA LEU A 231 -13.75 -4.60 3.53
C LEU A 231 -12.73 -4.64 4.66
N ASP A 232 -13.17 -4.83 5.91
CA ASP A 232 -12.28 -4.97 7.07
C ASP A 232 -11.32 -6.16 6.91
N ALA A 233 -11.82 -7.29 6.43
CA ALA A 233 -10.98 -8.47 6.17
C ALA A 233 -10.00 -8.24 5.01
N VAL A 234 -10.43 -7.52 3.96
CA VAL A 234 -9.55 -7.14 2.85
C VAL A 234 -8.46 -6.18 3.34
N TYR A 235 -8.81 -5.21 4.18
CA TYR A 235 -7.88 -4.27 4.79
C TYR A 235 -6.84 -4.98 5.66
N ASP A 236 -7.25 -5.90 6.53
CA ASP A 236 -6.34 -6.70 7.35
C ASP A 236 -5.37 -7.54 6.52
N ASN A 237 -5.85 -8.14 5.44
CA ASN A 237 -5.01 -8.91 4.53
C ASN A 237 -4.03 -8.01 3.78
N TYR A 238 -4.47 -6.83 3.36
CA TYR A 238 -3.59 -5.81 2.77
C TYR A 238 -2.48 -5.39 3.73
N LEU A 239 -2.77 -5.14 5.01
CA LEU A 239 -1.76 -4.80 6.00
C LEU A 239 -0.72 -5.93 6.18
N LYS A 240 -1.18 -7.19 6.22
CA LYS A 240 -0.28 -8.37 6.28
C LYS A 240 0.59 -8.50 5.04
N SER A 241 0.00 -8.34 3.85
CA SER A 241 0.72 -8.40 2.57
C SER A 241 1.73 -7.26 2.42
N HIS A 242 1.40 -6.06 2.90
CA HIS A 242 2.31 -4.92 2.97
C HIS A 242 3.47 -5.18 3.95
N LEU A 243 3.19 -5.72 5.13
CA LEU A 243 4.24 -6.10 6.08
C LEU A 243 5.22 -7.11 5.47
N LEU A 244 4.71 -8.18 4.82
CA LEU A 244 5.54 -9.16 4.14
C LEU A 244 6.37 -8.55 3.00
N TYR A 245 5.82 -7.56 2.29
CA TYR A 245 6.55 -6.82 1.27
C TYR A 245 7.73 -6.04 1.88
N VAL A 246 7.49 -5.30 2.96
CA VAL A 246 8.53 -4.54 3.67
C VAL A 246 9.61 -5.47 4.23
N GLU A 247 9.23 -6.62 4.81
CA GLU A 247 10.18 -7.62 5.30
C GLU A 247 11.06 -8.19 4.16
N LYS A 248 10.47 -8.52 3.01
CA LYS A 248 11.22 -9.01 1.84
C LYS A 248 12.15 -7.95 1.26
N PHE A 249 11.69 -6.71 1.17
CA PHE A 249 12.52 -5.60 0.70
C PHE A 249 13.71 -5.37 1.63
N SER A 250 13.45 -5.34 2.95
CA SER A 250 14.49 -5.24 3.98
C SER A 250 15.49 -6.40 3.91
N TYR A 251 15.03 -7.63 3.64
CA TYR A 251 15.90 -8.78 3.40
C TYR A 251 16.81 -8.59 2.20
N HIS A 252 16.26 -8.12 1.08
CA HIS A 252 17.03 -7.90 -0.14
C HIS A 252 18.11 -6.83 0.04
N ASP A 253 17.78 -5.72 0.71
CA ASP A 253 18.74 -4.66 1.03
C ASP A 253 19.84 -5.16 1.95
N LEU A 254 19.48 -5.92 3.00
CA LEU A 254 20.46 -6.55 3.89
C LEU A 254 21.38 -7.50 3.12
N LYS A 255 20.81 -8.34 2.24
CA LYS A 255 21.58 -9.26 1.40
C LYS A 255 22.55 -8.53 0.48
N SER A 256 22.09 -7.50 -0.20
CA SER A 256 22.93 -6.66 -1.06
C SER A 256 24.11 -6.05 -0.30
N LYS A 257 23.85 -5.54 0.92
CA LYS A 257 24.91 -5.03 1.80
C LYS A 257 25.92 -6.12 2.19
N VAL A 258 25.44 -7.28 2.63
CA VAL A 258 26.30 -8.43 2.99
C VAL A 258 27.16 -8.89 1.81
N ASP A 259 26.59 -8.99 0.62
CA ASP A 259 27.31 -9.41 -0.59
C ASP A 259 28.37 -8.38 -1.00
N LYS A 260 28.07 -7.08 -0.86
CA LYS A 260 29.03 -5.99 -1.10
C LYS A 260 30.20 -6.05 -0.11
N ASP A 261 29.93 -6.18 1.18
CA ASP A 261 30.96 -6.24 2.22
C ASP A 261 31.83 -7.50 2.03
N LYS A 262 31.22 -8.64 1.70
CA LYS A 262 31.94 -9.87 1.37
C LYS A 262 32.89 -9.69 0.18
N LEU A 263 32.45 -9.01 -0.87
CA LEU A 263 33.30 -8.72 -2.02
C LEU A 263 34.48 -7.82 -1.62
N GLU A 264 34.24 -6.81 -0.80
CA GLU A 264 35.28 -5.92 -0.30
C GLU A 264 36.31 -6.66 0.55
N TYR A 265 35.88 -7.48 1.51
CA TYR A 265 36.78 -8.31 2.32
C TYR A 265 37.57 -9.29 1.48
N THR A 266 36.93 -9.93 0.49
CA THR A 266 37.62 -10.83 -0.45
C THR A 266 38.74 -10.08 -1.19
N LYS A 267 38.46 -8.87 -1.69
CA LYS A 267 39.48 -8.02 -2.35
C LYS A 267 40.62 -7.66 -1.40
N LYS A 268 40.33 -7.26 -0.15
CA LYS A 268 41.34 -6.93 0.86
C LYS A 268 42.24 -8.14 1.16
N ILE A 269 41.67 -9.33 1.35
CA ILE A 269 42.41 -10.57 1.63
C ILE A 269 43.36 -10.93 0.47
N TYR A 270 42.89 -10.84 -0.79
CA TYR A 270 43.76 -11.10 -1.95
C TYR A 270 44.84 -10.02 -2.13
N ALA A 271 44.53 -8.75 -1.84
CA ALA A 271 45.50 -7.66 -1.92
C ALA A 271 46.70 -7.88 -0.97
N THR A 272 46.47 -8.40 0.24
CA THR A 272 47.53 -8.72 1.21
C THR A 272 48.63 -9.62 0.62
N VAL A 273 48.26 -10.60 -0.21
CA VAL A 273 49.22 -11.51 -0.84
C VAL A 273 49.77 -10.97 -2.16
N ASN A 274 48.97 -10.27 -2.96
CA ASN A 274 49.47 -9.62 -4.17
C ASN A 274 50.57 -8.57 -3.85
N ASP A 275 50.41 -7.84 -2.73
CA ASP A 275 51.38 -6.83 -2.29
C ASP A 275 52.75 -7.41 -1.93
N ILE A 276 52.80 -8.64 -1.40
CA ILE A 276 54.07 -9.31 -1.08
C ILE A 276 54.67 -10.01 -2.30
N GLN A 277 53.85 -10.53 -3.23
CA GLN A 277 54.31 -11.25 -4.42
C GLN A 277 55.31 -10.42 -5.25
N SER A 278 55.01 -9.14 -5.49
CA SER A 278 55.90 -8.23 -6.23
C SER A 278 57.28 -8.08 -5.58
N ARG A 279 57.32 -8.12 -4.25
CA ARG A 279 58.56 -8.00 -3.45
C ARG A 279 59.33 -9.31 -3.37
N MET A 280 58.64 -10.44 -3.46
CA MET A 280 59.26 -11.77 -3.47
C MET A 280 60.08 -12.04 -4.74
N ILE A 281 59.87 -11.30 -5.83
CA ILE A 281 60.74 -11.37 -7.02
C ILE A 281 62.20 -11.02 -6.68
N ALA A 282 62.43 -10.21 -5.65
CA ALA A 282 63.78 -9.86 -5.20
C ALA A 282 64.50 -11.02 -4.49
N VAL A 283 63.78 -12.04 -4.00
CA VAL A 283 64.38 -13.14 -3.22
C VAL A 283 65.27 -14.05 -4.08
N PRO A 284 64.84 -14.55 -5.26
CA PRO A 284 65.73 -15.27 -6.17
C PRO A 284 66.97 -14.47 -6.59
N ALA A 285 66.82 -13.16 -6.81
CA ALA A 285 67.95 -12.29 -7.15
C ALA A 285 68.95 -12.19 -5.99
N ALA A 286 68.47 -12.05 -4.75
CA ALA A 286 69.30 -12.08 -3.55
C ALA A 286 70.05 -13.42 -3.39
N PHE A 287 69.37 -14.54 -3.65
CA PHE A 287 69.99 -15.87 -3.69
C PHE A 287 71.13 -15.96 -4.71
N LEU A 288 70.87 -15.53 -5.94
CA LEU A 288 71.87 -15.55 -7.01
C LEU A 288 73.06 -14.65 -6.68
N LEU A 289 72.81 -13.48 -6.07
CA LEU A 289 73.87 -12.57 -5.63
C LEU A 289 74.76 -13.21 -4.58
N VAL A 290 74.17 -13.84 -3.54
CA VAL A 290 74.94 -14.57 -2.52
C VAL A 290 75.81 -15.63 -3.18
N LEU A 291 75.24 -16.49 -4.04
CA LEU A 291 76.00 -17.58 -4.69
C LEU A 291 77.09 -17.08 -5.64
N ALA A 292 76.82 -16.03 -6.43
CA ALA A 292 77.75 -15.53 -7.43
C ALA A 292 78.90 -14.71 -6.83
N GLN A 293 78.66 -14.04 -5.70
CA GLN A 293 79.64 -13.14 -5.07
C GLN A 293 80.43 -13.78 -3.93
N PHE A 294 79.99 -14.94 -3.42
CA PHE A 294 80.70 -15.64 -2.35
C PHE A 294 82.08 -16.11 -2.80
N ASP A 295 83.10 -15.82 -1.99
CA ASP A 295 84.45 -16.33 -2.19
C ASP A 295 84.59 -17.71 -1.54
N PHE A 296 84.73 -18.75 -2.37
CA PHE A 296 84.85 -20.14 -1.92
C PHE A 296 86.28 -20.51 -1.46
N VAL A 297 87.29 -19.70 -1.79
CA VAL A 297 88.70 -19.96 -1.43
C VAL A 297 88.97 -19.46 -0.01
N ASP A 298 88.67 -18.19 0.25
CA ASP A 298 88.75 -17.56 1.57
C ASP A 298 87.36 -17.30 2.15
N THR A 299 86.83 -18.34 2.78
CA THR A 299 85.49 -18.36 3.38
C THR A 299 85.30 -17.27 4.44
N TRP A 300 86.35 -16.90 5.18
CA TRP A 300 86.30 -15.91 6.25
C TRP A 300 86.72 -14.49 5.81
N SER A 301 86.81 -14.25 4.50
CA SER A 301 87.10 -12.93 3.96
C SER A 301 86.07 -11.88 4.41
N ILE A 302 86.53 -10.64 4.55
CA ILE A 302 85.67 -9.47 4.87
C ILE A 302 84.52 -9.35 3.85
N LYS A 303 84.77 -9.72 2.58
CA LYS A 303 83.76 -9.75 1.51
C LYS A 303 82.59 -10.68 1.85
N ASN A 304 82.87 -11.92 2.26
CA ASN A 304 81.82 -12.88 2.60
C ASN A 304 81.03 -12.44 3.84
N ILE A 305 81.70 -11.86 4.84
CA ILE A 305 81.04 -11.30 6.03
C ILE A 305 80.05 -10.19 5.63
N LEU A 306 80.45 -9.28 4.73
CA LEU A 306 79.56 -8.24 4.21
C LEU A 306 78.37 -8.81 3.43
N ILE A 307 78.57 -9.87 2.64
CA ILE A 307 77.47 -10.57 1.93
C ILE A 307 76.48 -11.17 2.94
N ALA A 308 76.98 -11.80 4.01
CA ALA A 308 76.14 -12.39 5.06
C ALA A 308 75.31 -11.34 5.80
N ILE A 309 75.95 -10.22 6.18
CA ILE A 309 75.27 -9.08 6.82
C ILE A 309 74.22 -8.49 5.88
N GLY A 310 74.55 -8.32 4.59
CA GLY A 310 73.61 -7.86 3.58
C GLY A 310 72.39 -8.77 3.41
N ALA A 311 72.61 -10.09 3.34
CA ALA A 311 71.55 -11.09 3.28
C ALA A 311 70.66 -11.08 4.53
N LEU A 312 71.26 -10.88 5.71
CA LEU A 312 70.53 -10.75 6.97
C LEU A 312 69.68 -9.47 7.00
N LEU A 313 70.25 -8.32 6.62
CA LEU A 313 69.54 -7.05 6.57
C LEU A 313 68.37 -7.08 5.57
N PHE A 314 68.58 -7.65 4.39
CA PHE A 314 67.53 -7.86 3.39
C PHE A 314 66.37 -8.69 3.95
N SER A 315 66.69 -9.78 4.67
CA SER A 315 65.69 -10.66 5.28
C SER A 315 64.92 -9.98 6.40
N ILE A 316 65.58 -9.15 7.22
CA ILE A 316 64.94 -8.34 8.26
C ILE A 316 63.94 -7.35 7.63
N LEU A 317 64.33 -6.66 6.56
CA LEU A 317 63.44 -5.72 5.87
C LEU A 317 62.20 -6.42 5.29
N LEU A 318 62.36 -7.58 4.64
CA LEU A 318 61.24 -8.37 4.14
C LEU A 318 60.38 -8.95 5.26
N GLU A 319 60.98 -9.34 6.39
CA GLU A 319 60.26 -9.80 7.58
C GLU A 319 59.34 -8.71 8.16
N VAL A 320 59.79 -7.44 8.20
CA VAL A 320 58.95 -6.31 8.63
C VAL A 320 57.73 -6.17 7.71
N LEU A 321 57.93 -6.28 6.40
CA LEU A 321 56.85 -6.19 5.41
C LEU A 321 55.88 -7.36 5.53
N LEU A 322 56.38 -8.58 5.73
CA LEU A 322 55.56 -9.77 5.98
C LEU A 322 54.72 -9.62 7.25
N LYS A 323 55.32 -9.15 8.35
CA LYS A 323 54.60 -8.90 9.61
C LYS A 323 53.46 -7.90 9.43
N ASN A 324 53.68 -6.85 8.65
CA ASN A 324 52.61 -5.90 8.32
C ASN A 324 51.44 -6.59 7.62
N GLN A 325 51.72 -7.45 6.63
CA GLN A 325 50.69 -8.20 5.91
C GLN A 325 49.93 -9.20 6.79
N PHE A 326 50.60 -9.85 7.75
CA PHE A 326 49.91 -10.63 8.78
C PHE A 326 48.97 -9.76 9.64
N GLY A 327 49.39 -8.54 9.98
CA GLY A 327 48.58 -7.58 10.72
C GLY A 327 47.33 -7.13 9.94
N VAL A 328 47.48 -6.84 8.65
CA VAL A 328 46.36 -6.50 7.75
C VAL A 328 45.37 -7.67 7.65
N LEU A 329 45.86 -8.90 7.43
CA LEU A 329 45.00 -10.08 7.37
C LEU A 329 44.23 -10.29 8.67
N HIS A 330 44.89 -10.12 9.82
CA HIS A 330 44.25 -10.25 11.13
C HIS A 330 43.21 -9.15 11.39
N TYR A 331 43.46 -7.93 10.90
CA TYR A 331 42.49 -6.85 10.97
C TYR A 331 41.23 -7.17 10.17
N VAL A 332 41.38 -7.65 8.93
CA VAL A 332 40.23 -8.05 8.09
C VAL A 332 39.44 -9.19 8.71
N GLU A 333 40.11 -10.20 9.30
CA GLU A 333 39.42 -11.28 10.03
C GLU A 333 38.60 -10.76 11.22
N ARG A 334 39.10 -9.77 11.96
CA ARG A 334 38.36 -9.17 13.08
C ARG A 334 37.16 -8.37 12.60
N GLU A 335 37.26 -7.60 11.52
CA GLU A 335 36.10 -6.90 10.92
C GLU A 335 35.01 -7.89 10.52
N VAL A 336 35.38 -9.02 9.90
CA VAL A 336 34.44 -10.09 9.53
C VAL A 336 33.75 -10.69 10.76
N LEU A 337 34.49 -10.95 11.85
CA LEU A 337 33.94 -11.47 13.09
C LEU A 337 33.00 -10.46 13.77
N GLN A 338 33.38 -9.19 13.79
CA GLN A 338 32.55 -8.12 14.35
C GLN A 338 31.24 -7.98 13.57
N PHE A 339 31.30 -7.91 12.25
CA PHE A 339 30.12 -7.84 11.40
C PHE A 339 29.18 -9.03 11.61
N LYS A 340 29.75 -10.25 11.75
CA LYS A 340 28.98 -11.46 12.09
C LYS A 340 28.28 -11.35 13.45
N SER A 341 28.94 -10.76 14.45
CA SER A 341 28.35 -10.53 15.77
C SER A 341 27.26 -9.46 15.74
N GLU A 342 27.43 -8.40 14.95
CA GLU A 342 26.44 -7.35 14.79
C GLU A 342 25.15 -7.91 14.17
N LEU A 343 25.29 -8.75 13.13
CA LEU A 343 24.17 -9.47 12.54
C LEU A 343 23.49 -10.46 13.50
N SER A 344 24.24 -11.21 14.31
CA SER A 344 23.62 -12.16 15.25
C SER A 344 22.87 -11.49 16.40
N ASN A 345 23.26 -10.26 16.74
CA ASN A 345 22.69 -9.51 17.87
C ASN A 345 21.52 -8.60 17.45
N SER A 346 21.38 -8.29 16.16
CA SER A 346 20.19 -7.61 15.65
C SER A 346 18.96 -8.52 15.77
N SER A 347 18.04 -8.15 16.66
CA SER A 347 16.74 -8.81 16.87
C SER A 347 15.81 -8.55 15.68
N THR A 348 16.07 -9.18 14.55
CA THR A 348 15.27 -9.06 13.33
C THR A 348 14.47 -10.35 13.13
N SER A 349 13.25 -10.26 12.59
CA SER A 349 12.39 -11.41 12.23
C SER A 349 12.93 -12.26 11.07
N ILE A 350 14.07 -11.87 10.50
CA ILE A 350 14.70 -12.47 9.33
C ILE A 350 15.65 -13.60 9.77
N ASP A 351 15.56 -14.76 9.10
CA ASP A 351 16.54 -15.84 9.26
C ASP A 351 17.91 -15.45 8.68
N LEU A 352 18.90 -15.24 9.54
CA LEU A 352 20.26 -14.81 9.19
C LEU A 352 21.24 -16.00 8.99
N SER A 353 20.74 -17.24 9.02
CA SER A 353 21.57 -18.44 8.90
C SER A 353 22.27 -18.57 7.54
N GLU A 354 21.64 -18.08 6.46
CA GLU A 354 22.21 -18.06 5.10
C GLU A 354 23.43 -17.11 5.04
N PHE A 355 23.31 -15.91 5.64
CA PHE A 355 24.40 -14.94 5.68
C PHE A 355 25.59 -15.47 6.48
N THR A 356 25.35 -16.06 7.66
CA THR A 356 26.43 -16.63 8.48
C THR A 356 27.17 -17.78 7.79
N LYS A 357 26.48 -18.62 7.01
CA LYS A 357 27.13 -19.64 6.17
C LYS A 357 27.99 -19.03 5.07
N SER A 358 27.54 -17.94 4.44
CA SER A 358 28.29 -17.21 3.41
C SER A 358 29.66 -16.69 3.90
N PHE A 359 29.76 -16.33 5.19
CA PHE A 359 31.02 -15.88 5.82
C PHE A 359 32.03 -17.00 6.11
N ALA A 360 31.60 -18.26 6.25
CA ALA A 360 32.53 -19.38 6.46
C ALA A 360 33.52 -19.53 5.29
N HIS A 361 33.08 -19.18 4.08
CA HIS A 361 33.95 -19.17 2.89
C HIS A 361 35.07 -18.12 2.99
N LEU A 362 34.81 -16.93 3.55
CA LEU A 362 35.83 -15.89 3.75
C LEU A 362 36.94 -16.35 4.69
N GLN A 363 36.58 -17.02 5.78
CA GLN A 363 37.57 -17.56 6.73
C GLN A 363 38.48 -18.61 6.08
N SER A 364 37.92 -19.45 5.20
CA SER A 364 38.69 -20.43 4.42
C SER A 364 39.70 -19.75 3.49
N ILE A 365 39.31 -18.66 2.80
CA ILE A 365 40.24 -17.88 1.97
C ILE A 365 41.34 -17.24 2.83
N ALA A 366 40.98 -16.59 3.94
CA ALA A 366 41.95 -15.97 4.85
C ALA A 366 42.99 -16.96 5.37
N ASN A 367 42.55 -18.17 5.77
CA ASN A 367 43.43 -19.24 6.22
C ASN A 367 44.41 -19.68 5.11
N LYS A 368 43.94 -19.80 3.86
CA LYS A 368 44.82 -20.12 2.71
C LYS A 368 45.87 -19.03 2.50
N GLN A 369 45.48 -17.75 2.53
CA GLN A 369 46.43 -16.65 2.38
C GLN A 369 47.46 -16.60 3.53
N ARG A 370 47.04 -16.91 4.76
CA ARG A 370 47.94 -17.04 5.91
C ARG A 370 49.01 -18.11 5.67
N VAL A 371 48.65 -19.24 5.08
CA VAL A 371 49.60 -20.31 4.71
C VAL A 371 50.61 -19.78 3.67
N TYR A 372 50.15 -19.04 2.65
CA TYR A 372 51.08 -18.43 1.68
C TYR A 372 52.06 -17.45 2.31
N LEU A 373 51.61 -16.59 3.23
CA LEU A 373 52.50 -15.68 3.97
C LEU A 373 53.53 -16.45 4.81
N TRP A 374 53.16 -17.58 5.41
CA TRP A 374 54.10 -18.45 6.12
C TRP A 374 55.13 -19.08 5.19
N ILE A 375 54.72 -19.55 4.02
CA ILE A 375 55.64 -20.08 3.00
C ILE A 375 56.64 -19.00 2.58
N PHE A 376 56.18 -17.76 2.30
CA PHE A 376 57.07 -16.65 1.97
C PHE A 376 58.06 -16.33 3.08
N ARG A 377 57.61 -16.36 4.33
CA ARG A 377 58.50 -16.15 5.49
C ARG A 377 59.63 -17.16 5.54
N ILE A 378 59.34 -18.45 5.31
CA ILE A 378 60.35 -19.51 5.26
C ILE A 378 61.34 -19.26 4.13
N ILE A 379 60.85 -18.90 2.95
CA ILE A 379 61.69 -18.61 1.78
C ILE A 379 62.63 -17.42 2.04
N VAL A 380 62.13 -16.33 2.63
CA VAL A 380 62.95 -15.16 2.96
C VAL A 380 64.11 -15.53 3.89
N TRP A 381 63.84 -16.28 4.97
CA TRP A 381 64.86 -16.67 5.92
C TRP A 381 65.84 -17.74 5.39
N SER A 382 65.49 -18.44 4.32
CA SER A 382 66.41 -19.38 3.69
C SER A 382 67.60 -18.71 2.96
N VAL A 383 67.51 -17.42 2.63
CA VAL A 383 68.61 -16.64 2.02
C VAL A 383 69.82 -16.50 2.96
N PRO A 384 69.69 -15.91 4.17
CA PRO A 384 70.81 -15.80 5.10
C PRO A 384 71.23 -17.16 5.64
N LEU A 385 70.30 -18.12 5.75
CA LEU A 385 70.66 -19.50 6.10
C LEU A 385 71.61 -20.10 5.06
N THR A 386 71.38 -19.85 3.77
CA THR A 386 72.28 -20.32 2.71
C THR A 386 73.64 -19.66 2.80
N ALA A 387 73.71 -18.34 3.04
CA ALA A 387 74.98 -17.67 3.29
C ALA A 387 75.74 -18.30 4.47
N ILE A 388 75.05 -18.58 5.58
CA ILE A 388 75.60 -19.24 6.77
C ILE A 388 76.09 -20.65 6.44
N ILE A 389 75.31 -21.45 5.72
CA ILE A 389 75.70 -22.81 5.31
C ILE A 389 76.99 -22.74 4.48
N LEU A 390 77.12 -21.78 3.56
CA LEU A 390 78.35 -21.61 2.77
C LEU A 390 79.59 -21.30 3.63
N PHE A 391 79.45 -20.65 4.80
CA PHE A 391 80.57 -20.49 5.73
C PHE A 391 81.03 -21.81 6.36
N PHE A 392 80.10 -22.72 6.63
CA PHE A 392 80.38 -24.00 7.28
C PHE A 392 80.63 -25.14 6.29
N CYS A 393 80.26 -24.96 5.03
CA CYS A 393 80.52 -25.89 3.95
C CYS A 393 81.95 -25.69 3.44
N LYS A 394 82.95 -26.00 4.26
CA LYS A 394 84.32 -26.19 3.79
C LYS A 394 84.77 -27.62 4.03
N LYS A 395 85.23 -28.23 2.93
CA LYS A 395 86.32 -29.18 2.91
C LYS A 395 87.53 -28.44 2.35
#